data_AF-A0A812ZG81-F1
#
_entry.id   AF-A0A812ZG81-F1
#
_cell.length_a   1.000
_cell.length_b   1.000
_cell.length_c   1.000
_cell.angle_alpha   90.00
_cell.angle_beta   90.00
_cell.angle_gamma   90.00
#
_symmetry.space_group_name_H-M   'P 1'
#
loop_
_entity.id
_entity.type
_entity.pdbx_description
1 polymer ?
#
loop_
_entity_poly.entity_id
_entity_poly.type
_entity_poly.pdbx_seq_one_letter_code
_entity_poly.pdbx_strand_id
1 'polypeptide(L)'
;DLERQHEEVMKSQDVLARQQEEVLEQQALQIASLDNSSKSVDRLVETAVPVPLGLPIPTPPPGLCEPGVDLTEPVCQESQLPCTFTISDSQSRAASQATIFPGCLLFANASQELFKYCNDGETSRVVTASTCDDDPSFDAMLSAFLSHNGSCRLVGCVNDNGPNCPNPWNGTGRDTRATLTFTVAPSACVYIVQQPAVLRFGNNTETLTLTSAGIGPTTPTTSTTSTTTLATISSTSTTVAGTTTTTTTTTTTTPATSRTTTTAASTTTTTATTTTAAASTTTTTGTCRQHPASCLDIFQSAPASKDGVYTLKIRDLDGNVQDVDLFCDMRNGGWTLVGQIQGRFLIFEDWLRTYRNETELKTPSITSNMWASIPAVDLAVNCASEIRFSNGDVTSYVRWQMDVERQLSTWWNHRAGFQTIRAATGHQVQVYDQNGASETCWQNTYGIMKEQSHGGSYPAATYNDIGFTRGGDLCMAVGVQPASSTRYDDFWQSGNGYDAPTSDTDWPNANYGGIPMVSVWLK
;
A
#
# COMPACT_ATOMS: atom_id res chain seq x y z
N ASP A 1 66.71 40.07 -12.87
CA ASP A 1 66.56 38.61 -12.92
C ASP A 1 65.43 38.07 -12.07
N LEU A 2 65.36 38.35 -10.76
CA LEU A 2 64.27 37.88 -9.89
C LEU A 2 62.86 38.34 -10.30
N GLU A 3 62.68 39.61 -10.67
CA GLU A 3 61.37 40.11 -11.12
C GLU A 3 60.92 39.44 -12.43
N ARG A 4 61.86 39.19 -13.35
CA ARG A 4 61.58 38.48 -14.60
C ARG A 4 61.16 37.03 -14.34
N GLN A 5 61.83 36.35 -13.40
CA GLN A 5 61.45 35.00 -12.99
C GLN A 5 60.08 34.97 -12.31
N HIS A 6 59.75 35.98 -11.49
CA HIS A 6 58.44 36.07 -10.86
C HIS A 6 57.31 36.28 -11.88
N GLU A 7 57.53 37.16 -12.87
CA GLU A 7 56.56 37.40 -13.95
C GLU A 7 56.33 36.15 -14.81
N GLU A 8 57.39 35.38 -15.09
CA GLU A 8 57.29 34.09 -15.79
C GLU A 8 56.47 33.06 -14.99
N VAL A 9 56.68 32.96 -13.67
CA VAL A 9 55.92 32.05 -12.81
C VAL A 9 54.43 32.42 -12.77
N MET A 10 54.10 33.70 -12.65
CA MET A 10 52.71 34.16 -12.64
C MET A 10 52.00 33.88 -13.97
N LYS A 11 52.69 34.07 -15.10
CA LYS A 11 52.17 33.70 -16.43
C LYS A 11 51.95 32.19 -16.54
N SER A 12 52.86 31.37 -16.04
CA SER A 12 52.68 29.91 -16.02
C SER A 12 51.52 29.47 -15.12
N GLN A 13 51.29 30.13 -13.98
CA GLN A 13 50.13 29.83 -13.12
C GLN A 13 48.80 30.19 -13.78
N ASP A 14 48.71 31.33 -14.47
CA ASP A 14 47.48 31.72 -15.20
C ASP A 14 47.16 30.74 -16.33
N VAL A 15 48.18 30.27 -17.06
CA VAL A 15 48.01 29.24 -18.09
C VAL A 15 47.52 27.92 -17.49
N LEU A 16 48.08 27.51 -16.35
CA LEU A 16 47.67 26.26 -15.67
C LEU A 16 46.23 26.35 -15.17
N ALA A 17 45.81 27.50 -14.63
CA ALA A 17 44.43 27.70 -14.17
C ALA A 17 43.42 27.58 -15.32
N ARG A 18 43.71 28.17 -16.49
CA ARG A 18 42.84 28.04 -17.68
C ARG A 18 42.77 26.62 -18.21
N GLN A 19 43.89 25.90 -18.23
CA GLN A 19 43.90 24.48 -18.61
C GLN A 19 43.05 23.64 -17.65
N GLN A 20 43.06 23.96 -16.36
CA GLN A 20 42.27 23.24 -15.37
C GLN A 20 40.76 23.51 -15.52
N GLU A 21 40.37 24.73 -15.87
CA GLU A 21 38.99 25.10 -16.19
C GLU A 21 38.49 24.39 -17.46
N GLU A 22 39.30 24.35 -18.53
CA GLU A 22 38.98 23.63 -19.77
C GLU A 22 38.75 22.12 -19.52
N VAL A 23 39.57 21.50 -18.67
CA VAL A 23 39.41 20.08 -18.29
C VAL A 23 38.10 19.84 -17.54
N LEU A 24 37.73 20.73 -16.62
CA LEU A 24 36.47 20.63 -15.89
C LEU A 24 35.25 20.79 -16.81
N GLU A 25 35.32 21.72 -17.77
CA GLU A 25 34.26 21.91 -18.76
C GLU A 25 34.10 20.69 -19.68
N GLN A 26 35.21 20.11 -20.16
CA GLN A 26 35.17 18.86 -20.93
C GLN A 26 34.60 17.69 -20.12
N GLN A 27 34.93 17.59 -18.84
CA GLN A 27 34.42 16.54 -17.97
C GLN A 27 32.91 16.67 -17.74
N ALA A 28 32.40 17.90 -17.58
CA ALA A 28 30.97 18.18 -17.47
C ALA A 28 30.20 17.79 -18.74
N LEU A 29 30.75 18.11 -19.93
CA LEU A 29 30.17 17.70 -21.21
C LEU A 29 30.15 16.18 -21.38
N GLN A 30 31.19 15.48 -20.92
CA GLN A 30 31.25 14.02 -20.97
C GLN A 30 30.20 13.36 -20.06
N ILE A 31 29.97 13.90 -18.86
CA ILE A 31 28.92 13.43 -17.94
C ILE A 31 27.52 13.63 -18.56
N ALA A 32 27.26 14.80 -19.15
CA ALA A 32 25.99 15.08 -19.83
C ALA A 32 25.74 14.14 -21.03
N SER A 33 26.80 13.78 -21.77
CA SER A 33 26.73 12.81 -22.87
C SER A 33 26.40 11.39 -22.40
N LEU A 34 26.97 10.97 -21.26
CA LEU A 34 26.68 9.68 -20.64
C LEU A 34 25.24 9.60 -20.15
N ASP A 35 24.70 10.66 -19.55
CA ASP A 35 23.30 10.73 -19.10
C ASP A 35 22.31 10.63 -20.28
N ASN A 36 22.58 11.32 -21.38
CA ASN A 36 21.79 11.21 -22.62
C ASN A 36 21.89 9.83 -23.28
N SER A 37 23.05 9.19 -23.18
CA SER A 37 23.25 7.81 -23.66
C SER A 37 22.48 6.81 -22.80
N SER A 38 22.48 6.97 -21.47
CA SER A 38 21.68 6.15 -20.55
C SER A 38 20.18 6.25 -20.87
N LYS A 39 19.64 7.46 -21.01
CA LYS A 39 18.23 7.69 -21.37
C LYS A 39 17.84 7.07 -22.71
N SER A 40 18.79 7.01 -23.64
CA SER A 40 18.59 6.40 -24.96
C SER A 40 18.62 4.87 -24.89
N VAL A 41 19.46 4.29 -24.02
CA VAL A 41 19.44 2.85 -23.69
C VAL A 41 18.12 2.48 -23.01
N ASP A 42 17.65 3.27 -22.05
CA ASP A 42 16.37 3.02 -21.37
C ASP A 42 15.19 3.02 -22.37
N ARG A 43 15.17 3.97 -23.31
CA ARG A 43 14.17 3.99 -24.40
C ARG A 43 14.30 2.82 -25.38
N LEU A 44 15.52 2.37 -25.67
CA LEU A 44 15.75 1.19 -26.52
C LEU A 44 15.32 -0.09 -25.79
N VAL A 45 15.51 -0.18 -24.48
CA VAL A 45 15.01 -1.28 -23.65
C VAL A 45 13.48 -1.27 -23.60
N GLU A 46 12.82 -0.11 -23.58
CA GLU A 46 11.36 -0.02 -23.66
C GLU A 46 10.78 -0.41 -25.03
N THR A 47 11.54 -0.23 -26.13
CA THR A 47 11.05 -0.45 -27.50
C THR A 47 11.50 -1.77 -28.13
N ALA A 48 12.56 -2.40 -27.63
CA ALA A 48 13.15 -3.62 -28.20
C ALA A 48 12.75 -4.92 -27.49
N VAL A 49 11.81 -4.88 -26.53
CA VAL A 49 11.28 -6.11 -25.93
C VAL A 49 10.15 -6.66 -26.81
N PRO A 50 10.36 -7.74 -27.59
CA PRO A 50 9.24 -8.50 -28.15
C PRO A 50 8.40 -9.03 -26.99
N VAL A 51 7.07 -8.97 -27.13
CA VAL A 51 6.10 -9.52 -26.16
C VAL A 51 6.60 -10.87 -25.66
N PRO A 52 7.05 -10.97 -24.40
CA PRO A 52 7.46 -12.24 -23.85
C PRO A 52 6.19 -13.07 -23.68
N LEU A 53 6.17 -14.28 -24.24
CA LEU A 53 5.40 -15.35 -23.62
C LEU A 53 5.76 -15.30 -22.13
N GLY A 54 4.75 -15.06 -21.28
CA GLY A 54 4.92 -14.59 -19.92
C GLY A 54 6.02 -15.34 -19.17
N LEU A 55 6.82 -14.59 -18.41
CA LEU A 55 7.72 -15.16 -17.41
C LEU A 55 6.95 -16.21 -16.61
N PRO A 56 7.55 -17.38 -16.31
CA PRO A 56 6.90 -18.35 -15.43
C PRO A 56 6.54 -17.63 -14.14
N ILE A 57 5.24 -17.52 -13.89
CA ILE A 57 4.70 -16.94 -12.67
C ILE A 57 5.36 -17.70 -11.51
N PRO A 58 6.08 -17.03 -10.59
CA PRO A 58 6.64 -17.70 -9.44
C PRO A 58 5.51 -18.43 -8.72
N THR A 59 5.63 -19.75 -8.62
CA THR A 59 4.64 -20.55 -7.93
C THR A 59 4.78 -20.23 -6.45
N PRO A 60 3.75 -19.69 -5.78
CA PRO A 60 3.81 -19.47 -4.35
C PRO A 60 4.03 -20.81 -3.63
N PRO A 61 4.74 -20.81 -2.49
CA PRO A 61 4.85 -22.01 -1.67
C PRO A 61 3.45 -22.49 -1.25
N PRO A 62 3.20 -23.81 -1.21
CA PRO A 62 1.91 -24.34 -0.77
C PRO A 62 1.60 -23.89 0.66
N GLY A 63 0.55 -23.10 0.82
CA GLY A 63 0.00 -22.66 2.10
C GLY A 63 -1.31 -23.38 2.45
N LEU A 64 -1.68 -23.37 3.73
CA LEU A 64 -2.97 -23.87 4.21
C LEU A 64 -4.10 -22.99 3.66
N CYS A 65 -5.12 -23.62 3.09
CA CYS A 65 -6.31 -22.93 2.61
C CYS A 65 -7.43 -22.99 3.62
N GLU A 66 -7.25 -22.24 4.71
CA GLU A 66 -8.40 -21.73 5.44
C GLU A 66 -8.56 -20.27 5.01
N PRO A 67 -9.49 -19.96 4.07
CA PRO A 67 -9.96 -18.58 4.00
C PRO A 67 -10.45 -18.26 5.42
N GLY A 68 -9.83 -17.29 6.09
CA GLY A 68 -10.24 -16.83 7.43
C GLY A 68 -11.62 -16.16 7.46
N VAL A 69 -12.42 -16.40 6.42
CA VAL A 69 -13.74 -15.85 6.15
C VAL A 69 -14.63 -17.04 5.79
N ASP A 70 -15.67 -17.26 6.59
CA ASP A 70 -16.74 -18.18 6.26
C ASP A 70 -17.42 -17.65 4.99
N LEU A 71 -17.28 -18.35 3.86
CA LEU A 71 -17.87 -17.90 2.59
C LEU A 71 -19.38 -18.07 2.69
N THR A 72 -20.07 -17.01 3.11
CA THR A 72 -21.52 -17.02 3.30
C THR A 72 -22.31 -17.00 1.99
N GLU A 73 -21.69 -16.72 0.84
CA GLU A 73 -22.31 -16.73 -0.51
C GLU A 73 -21.22 -16.93 -1.61
N PRO A 74 -21.58 -17.07 -2.90
CA PRO A 74 -22.39 -18.11 -3.55
C PRO A 74 -21.50 -19.29 -4.04
N VAL A 75 -21.94 -20.52 -3.77
CA VAL A 75 -21.28 -21.75 -4.25
C VAL A 75 -21.96 -22.21 -5.53
N CYS A 76 -21.21 -22.36 -6.63
CA CYS A 76 -21.68 -23.07 -7.81
C CYS A 76 -21.29 -24.54 -7.72
N GLN A 77 -22.29 -25.41 -7.81
CA GLN A 77 -22.09 -26.85 -7.97
C GLN A 77 -22.13 -27.22 -9.46
N GLU A 78 -21.43 -28.28 -9.86
CA GLU A 78 -21.46 -28.79 -11.25
C GLU A 78 -22.91 -29.09 -11.70
N SER A 79 -23.75 -29.61 -10.80
CA SER A 79 -25.19 -29.80 -11.03
C SER A 79 -25.99 -28.51 -11.34
N GLN A 80 -25.39 -27.33 -11.14
CA GLN A 80 -26.01 -26.01 -11.32
C GLN A 80 -25.46 -25.24 -12.53
N LEU A 81 -24.59 -25.84 -13.34
CA LEU A 81 -23.98 -25.15 -14.49
C LEU A 81 -24.93 -25.00 -15.69
N PRO A 82 -24.82 -23.92 -16.48
CA PRO A 82 -23.86 -22.81 -16.32
C PRO A 82 -24.23 -21.91 -15.14
N CYS A 83 -23.21 -21.47 -14.40
CA CYS A 83 -23.40 -20.55 -13.29
C CYS A 83 -23.02 -19.14 -13.74
N THR A 84 -23.84 -18.18 -13.34
CA THR A 84 -23.67 -16.77 -13.69
C THR A 84 -23.58 -15.97 -12.40
N PHE A 85 -22.47 -15.25 -12.24
CA PHE A 85 -22.22 -14.41 -11.08
C PHE A 85 -22.05 -12.96 -11.50
N THR A 86 -22.54 -12.04 -10.69
CA THR A 86 -22.29 -10.62 -10.87
C THR A 86 -21.00 -10.22 -10.14
N ILE A 87 -19.97 -9.86 -10.91
CA ILE A 87 -18.72 -9.27 -10.42
C ILE A 87 -18.81 -7.74 -10.47
N SER A 88 -18.03 -7.03 -9.65
CA SER A 88 -18.04 -5.56 -9.63
C SER A 88 -16.65 -4.96 -9.43
N ASP A 89 -16.44 -3.76 -9.97
CA ASP A 89 -15.29 -2.90 -9.64
C ASP A 89 -15.53 -2.01 -8.39
N SER A 90 -16.67 -2.20 -7.71
CA SER A 90 -17.04 -1.43 -6.53
C SER A 90 -16.26 -1.85 -5.29
N GLN A 91 -15.55 -0.89 -4.71
CA GLN A 91 -14.80 -1.10 -3.48
C GLN A 91 -15.70 -1.55 -2.31
N SER A 92 -16.98 -1.13 -2.26
CA SER A 92 -17.87 -1.50 -1.17
C SER A 92 -18.35 -2.97 -1.23
N ARG A 93 -18.40 -3.59 -2.41
CA ARG A 93 -18.66 -5.04 -2.54
C ARG A 93 -17.42 -5.86 -2.22
N ALA A 94 -16.25 -5.39 -2.66
CA ALA A 94 -14.99 -6.09 -2.48
C ALA A 94 -14.34 -5.91 -1.09
N ALA A 95 -14.63 -4.81 -0.39
CA ALA A 95 -14.02 -4.48 0.92
C ALA A 95 -14.52 -5.35 2.09
N SER A 96 -15.35 -6.36 1.84
CA SER A 96 -15.76 -7.31 2.88
C SER A 96 -14.84 -8.53 3.02
N GLN A 97 -13.87 -8.71 2.11
CA GLN A 97 -13.00 -9.89 2.10
C GLN A 97 -11.53 -9.46 2.16
N ALA A 98 -10.92 -9.57 3.35
CA ALA A 98 -9.48 -9.41 3.54
C ALA A 98 -8.70 -10.31 2.57
N THR A 99 -7.48 -9.94 2.19
CA THR A 99 -6.64 -10.63 1.19
C THR A 99 -6.74 -12.16 1.29
N ILE A 100 -7.44 -12.79 0.35
CA ILE A 100 -7.97 -14.14 0.56
C ILE A 100 -6.90 -15.20 0.26
N PHE A 101 -6.04 -14.95 -0.74
CA PHE A 101 -4.99 -15.89 -1.13
C PHE A 101 -3.67 -15.18 -1.47
N PRO A 102 -2.57 -15.48 -0.76
CA PRO A 102 -1.22 -15.08 -1.20
C PRO A 102 -0.80 -16.00 -2.36
N GLY A 103 -0.69 -15.47 -3.58
CA GLY A 103 -0.22 -16.31 -4.69
C GLY A 103 -0.39 -15.84 -6.12
N CYS A 104 -1.24 -14.84 -6.35
CA CYS A 104 -1.29 -14.07 -7.59
C CYS A 104 -1.36 -12.59 -7.20
N LEU A 105 -0.26 -12.05 -6.66
CA LEU A 105 -0.13 -10.62 -6.48
C LEU A 105 0.03 -9.99 -7.87
N LEU A 106 -1.09 -9.67 -8.52
CA LEU A 106 -1.07 -8.75 -9.65
C LEU A 106 -1.18 -7.31 -9.14
N PHE A 107 -1.91 -7.08 -8.03
CA PHE A 107 -1.88 -5.82 -7.29
C PHE A 107 -2.02 -6.07 -5.78
N ALA A 108 -1.05 -5.60 -5.00
CA ALA A 108 -1.20 -5.51 -3.55
C ALA A 108 -2.33 -4.50 -3.23
N ASN A 109 -3.19 -4.83 -2.26
CA ASN A 109 -4.25 -3.94 -1.75
C ASN A 109 -5.40 -3.61 -2.72
N ALA A 110 -5.65 -4.43 -3.74
CA ALA A 110 -6.83 -4.30 -4.58
C ALA A 110 -8.02 -5.12 -4.04
N SER A 111 -9.21 -4.55 -4.18
CA SER A 111 -10.52 -5.20 -4.08
C SER A 111 -10.52 -6.61 -4.72
N GLN A 112 -10.91 -7.64 -3.97
CA GLN A 112 -11.05 -9.02 -4.46
C GLN A 112 -12.49 -9.52 -4.25
N GLU A 113 -13.05 -10.16 -5.27
CA GLU A 113 -14.28 -10.96 -5.12
C GLU A 113 -13.93 -12.44 -5.28
N LEU A 114 -14.44 -13.28 -4.36
CA LEU A 114 -14.21 -14.72 -4.37
C LEU A 114 -15.45 -15.53 -4.75
N PHE A 115 -15.24 -16.47 -5.66
CA PHE A 115 -16.25 -17.44 -6.08
C PHE A 115 -15.76 -18.85 -5.82
N LYS A 116 -16.67 -19.73 -5.41
CA LYS A 116 -16.36 -21.15 -5.18
C LYS A 116 -17.12 -22.02 -6.17
N TYR A 117 -16.38 -22.87 -6.85
CA TYR A 117 -16.90 -23.92 -7.71
C TYR A 117 -16.49 -25.28 -7.14
N CYS A 118 -17.42 -26.23 -7.04
CA CYS A 118 -17.10 -27.60 -6.62
C CYS A 118 -17.59 -28.62 -7.65
N ASN A 119 -16.71 -29.54 -8.03
CA ASN A 119 -17.08 -30.67 -8.88
C ASN A 119 -17.70 -31.78 -8.02
N ASP A 120 -19.03 -31.83 -7.98
CA ASP A 120 -19.82 -32.88 -7.32
C ASP A 120 -20.02 -34.12 -8.20
N GLY A 121 -19.49 -34.11 -9.44
CA GLY A 121 -19.58 -35.22 -10.39
C GLY A 121 -18.56 -36.33 -10.15
N GLU A 122 -18.83 -37.51 -10.73
CA GLU A 122 -17.99 -38.71 -10.62
C GLU A 122 -16.72 -38.66 -11.51
N THR A 123 -16.66 -37.73 -12.48
CA THR A 123 -15.55 -37.60 -13.42
C THR A 123 -14.92 -36.21 -13.38
N SER A 124 -13.65 -36.11 -13.80
CA SER A 124 -12.97 -34.83 -13.93
C SER A 124 -13.69 -33.94 -14.95
N ARG A 125 -13.75 -32.64 -14.64
CA ARG A 125 -14.40 -31.63 -15.46
C ARG A 125 -13.40 -30.61 -15.96
N VAL A 126 -13.52 -30.20 -17.22
CA VAL A 126 -12.86 -28.97 -17.71
C VAL A 126 -13.81 -27.83 -17.40
N VAL A 127 -13.38 -26.90 -16.55
CA VAL A 127 -14.15 -25.73 -16.15
C VAL A 127 -13.57 -24.52 -16.85
N THR A 128 -14.43 -23.68 -17.40
CA THR A 128 -14.07 -22.41 -18.03
C THR A 128 -14.78 -21.28 -17.30
N ALA A 129 -13.99 -20.37 -16.73
CA ALA A 129 -14.44 -19.13 -16.13
C ALA A 129 -14.21 -17.98 -17.12
N SER A 130 -15.23 -17.17 -17.38
CA SER A 130 -15.17 -16.16 -18.44
C SER A 130 -15.94 -14.89 -18.09
N THR A 131 -15.37 -13.73 -18.41
CA THR A 131 -16.02 -12.40 -18.37
C THR A 131 -16.32 -11.87 -19.79
N CYS A 132 -16.45 -12.75 -20.78
CA CYS A 132 -16.62 -12.39 -22.18
C CYS A 132 -18.03 -11.83 -22.50
N ASP A 133 -18.43 -10.73 -21.87
CA ASP A 133 -19.53 -9.89 -22.36
C ASP A 133 -19.09 -9.14 -23.63
N ASP A 134 -20.03 -8.74 -24.47
CA ASP A 134 -19.73 -8.05 -25.73
C ASP A 134 -19.28 -6.59 -25.50
N ASP A 135 -19.55 -6.03 -24.31
CA ASP A 135 -19.18 -4.68 -23.89
C ASP A 135 -18.81 -4.64 -22.39
N PRO A 136 -17.64 -5.18 -22.00
CA PRO A 136 -17.16 -5.13 -20.62
C PRO A 136 -17.06 -3.68 -20.14
N SER A 137 -17.61 -3.44 -18.95
CA SER A 137 -17.65 -2.15 -18.27
C SER A 137 -16.38 -1.85 -17.45
N PHE A 138 -15.53 -2.85 -17.20
CA PHE A 138 -14.22 -2.70 -16.56
C PHE A 138 -13.26 -3.84 -16.92
N ASP A 139 -11.97 -3.62 -16.68
CA ASP A 139 -10.94 -4.64 -16.93
C ASP A 139 -10.96 -5.69 -15.81
N ALA A 140 -11.27 -6.96 -16.13
CA ALA A 140 -11.29 -8.04 -15.15
C ALA A 140 -10.03 -8.92 -15.24
N MET A 141 -9.44 -9.24 -14.09
CA MET A 141 -8.37 -10.24 -13.97
C MET A 141 -8.91 -11.45 -13.22
N LEU A 142 -8.61 -12.66 -13.71
CA LEU A 142 -9.07 -13.91 -13.11
C LEU A 142 -7.89 -14.78 -12.66
N SER A 143 -7.96 -15.29 -11.43
CA SER A 143 -7.06 -16.31 -10.89
C SER A 143 -7.88 -17.49 -10.35
N ALA A 144 -7.41 -18.72 -10.56
CA ALA A 144 -8.05 -19.92 -10.04
C ALA A 144 -7.10 -20.74 -9.17
N PHE A 145 -7.57 -21.10 -7.97
CA PHE A 145 -6.86 -21.91 -6.99
C PHE A 145 -7.62 -23.21 -6.75
N LEU A 146 -7.00 -24.34 -7.06
CA LEU A 146 -7.56 -25.66 -6.78
C LEU A 146 -7.27 -26.04 -5.34
N SER A 147 -8.32 -26.30 -4.57
CA SER A 147 -8.23 -26.88 -3.24
C SER A 147 -8.48 -28.38 -3.31
N HIS A 148 -7.48 -29.17 -2.92
CA HIS A 148 -7.58 -30.61 -2.80
C HIS A 148 -6.86 -31.05 -1.51
N ASN A 149 -7.55 -31.79 -0.65
CA ASN A 149 -7.04 -32.27 0.64
C ASN A 149 -6.46 -31.14 1.53
N GLY A 150 -7.07 -29.95 1.52
CA GLY A 150 -6.67 -28.82 2.36
C GLY A 150 -5.47 -28.00 1.85
N SER A 151 -4.81 -28.43 0.77
CA SER A 151 -3.78 -27.64 0.09
C SER A 151 -4.38 -26.90 -1.10
N CYS A 152 -4.04 -25.61 -1.26
CA CYS A 152 -4.31 -24.91 -2.52
C CYS A 152 -3.12 -24.92 -3.46
N ARG A 153 -3.43 -24.97 -4.76
CA ARG A 153 -2.46 -24.76 -5.82
C ARG A 153 -3.06 -23.82 -6.85
N LEU A 154 -2.29 -22.81 -7.26
CA LEU A 154 -2.65 -21.99 -8.42
C LEU A 154 -2.72 -22.89 -9.66
N VAL A 155 -3.90 -22.96 -10.29
CA VAL A 155 -4.13 -23.76 -11.51
C VAL A 155 -4.17 -22.90 -12.76
N GLY A 156 -4.36 -21.59 -12.62
CA GLY A 156 -4.12 -20.65 -13.70
C GLY A 156 -4.46 -19.21 -13.31
N CYS A 157 -3.90 -18.28 -14.08
CA CYS A 157 -4.06 -16.85 -13.91
C CYS A 157 -4.04 -16.22 -15.29
N VAL A 158 -4.98 -15.31 -15.57
CA VAL A 158 -5.09 -14.61 -16.85
C VAL A 158 -5.33 -13.13 -16.58
N ASN A 159 -4.54 -12.29 -17.24
CA ASN A 159 -4.76 -10.84 -17.30
C ASN A 159 -5.52 -10.46 -18.58
N ASP A 160 -5.75 -9.16 -18.77
CA ASP A 160 -6.41 -8.43 -19.86
C ASP A 160 -5.87 -8.69 -21.30
N ASN A 161 -5.39 -9.90 -21.61
CA ASN A 161 -4.94 -10.36 -22.93
C ASN A 161 -5.04 -11.89 -23.07
N GLY A 162 -6.00 -12.53 -22.38
CA GLY A 162 -6.19 -13.99 -22.42
C GLY A 162 -6.56 -14.53 -23.81
N PRO A 163 -6.45 -15.85 -24.05
CA PRO A 163 -6.86 -16.44 -25.31
C PRO A 163 -8.33 -16.13 -25.64
N ASN A 164 -8.55 -15.81 -26.91
CA ASN A 164 -9.78 -15.28 -27.50
C ASN A 164 -11.07 -15.81 -26.88
N CYS A 165 -11.93 -14.89 -26.43
CA CYS A 165 -13.34 -15.16 -26.27
C CYS A 165 -13.92 -15.80 -27.54
N PRO A 166 -14.98 -16.62 -27.43
CA PRO A 166 -15.60 -17.28 -28.59
C PRO A 166 -16.03 -16.29 -29.68
N ASN A 167 -16.40 -15.07 -29.28
CA ASN A 167 -16.76 -13.98 -30.18
C ASN A 167 -15.54 -13.06 -30.44
N PRO A 168 -15.22 -12.75 -31.71
CA PRO A 168 -14.19 -11.77 -32.03
C PRO A 168 -14.55 -10.41 -31.42
N TRP A 169 -13.56 -9.74 -30.82
CA TRP A 169 -13.72 -8.38 -30.32
C TRP A 169 -13.94 -7.44 -31.52
N ASN A 170 -15.12 -6.81 -31.57
CA ASN A 170 -15.46 -5.83 -32.61
C ASN A 170 -15.28 -4.38 -32.15
N GLY A 171 -14.79 -4.16 -30.92
CA GLY A 171 -14.49 -2.84 -30.37
C GLY A 171 -13.18 -2.27 -30.91
N THR A 172 -13.02 -0.96 -30.79
CA THR A 172 -11.80 -0.23 -31.22
C THR A 172 -10.75 -0.10 -30.09
N GLY A 173 -11.05 -0.59 -28.88
CA GLY A 173 -10.19 -0.57 -27.69
C GLY A 173 -9.43 -1.89 -27.45
N ARG A 174 -8.75 -2.00 -26.30
CA ARG A 174 -8.17 -3.26 -25.80
C ARG A 174 -9.28 -4.28 -25.51
N ASP A 175 -9.00 -5.56 -25.68
CA ASP A 175 -9.96 -6.65 -25.41
C ASP A 175 -9.90 -7.00 -23.91
N THR A 176 -10.83 -6.45 -23.15
CA THR A 176 -10.83 -6.50 -21.67
C THR A 176 -11.47 -7.73 -21.07
N ARG A 177 -11.74 -8.72 -21.94
CA ARG A 177 -12.39 -9.97 -21.57
C ARG A 177 -11.35 -11.01 -21.16
N ALA A 178 -11.58 -11.67 -20.03
CA ALA A 178 -10.71 -12.72 -19.51
C ALA A 178 -11.40 -14.09 -19.59
N THR A 179 -10.66 -15.10 -20.07
CA THR A 179 -11.11 -16.51 -20.04
C THR A 179 -10.02 -17.39 -19.44
N LEU A 180 -10.40 -18.21 -18.46
CA LEU A 180 -9.53 -19.11 -17.74
C LEU A 180 -10.11 -20.52 -17.75
N THR A 181 -9.37 -21.50 -18.29
CA THR A 181 -9.78 -22.90 -18.37
C THR A 181 -8.87 -23.80 -17.53
N PHE A 182 -9.44 -24.66 -16.70
CA PHE A 182 -8.69 -25.59 -15.84
C PHE A 182 -9.46 -26.90 -15.61
N THR A 183 -8.76 -27.96 -15.18
CA THR A 183 -9.38 -29.25 -14.86
C THR A 183 -9.63 -29.39 -13.36
N VAL A 184 -10.84 -29.82 -12.98
CA VAL A 184 -11.25 -30.06 -11.60
C VAL A 184 -11.56 -31.54 -11.42
N ALA A 185 -10.80 -32.21 -10.54
CA ALA A 185 -11.02 -33.61 -10.21
C ALA A 185 -12.36 -33.83 -9.47
N PRO A 186 -12.91 -35.06 -9.46
CA PRO A 186 -14.08 -35.38 -8.65
C PRO A 186 -13.90 -34.97 -7.19
N SER A 187 -14.93 -34.39 -6.57
CA SER A 187 -14.92 -33.91 -5.18
C SER A 187 -13.90 -32.81 -4.85
N ALA A 188 -13.25 -32.22 -5.85
CA ALA A 188 -12.38 -31.05 -5.65
C ALA A 188 -13.17 -29.75 -5.83
N CYS A 189 -12.73 -28.69 -5.14
CA CYS A 189 -13.26 -27.35 -5.32
C CYS A 189 -12.18 -26.42 -5.86
N VAL A 190 -12.58 -25.47 -6.70
CA VAL A 190 -11.76 -24.36 -7.16
C VAL A 190 -12.32 -23.06 -6.62
N TYR A 191 -11.41 -22.22 -6.16
CA TYR A 191 -11.65 -20.85 -5.78
C TYR A 191 -11.23 -19.94 -6.93
N ILE A 192 -12.14 -19.10 -7.40
CA ILE A 192 -11.91 -18.16 -8.49
C ILE A 192 -11.90 -16.77 -7.87
N VAL A 193 -10.79 -16.06 -8.01
CA VAL A 193 -10.61 -14.69 -7.53
C VAL A 193 -10.72 -13.77 -8.73
N GLN A 194 -11.57 -12.75 -8.61
CA GLN A 194 -11.63 -11.64 -9.55
C GLN A 194 -11.02 -10.38 -8.93
N GLN A 195 -10.22 -9.67 -9.72
CA GLN A 195 -9.68 -8.35 -9.39
C GLN A 195 -9.96 -7.36 -10.53
N PRO A 196 -10.31 -6.09 -10.23
CA PRO A 196 -10.33 -5.05 -11.24
C PRO A 196 -8.89 -4.70 -11.64
N ALA A 197 -8.59 -4.64 -12.94
CA ALA A 197 -7.22 -4.40 -13.44
C ALA A 197 -6.78 -2.93 -13.34
N VAL A 198 -7.72 -2.02 -13.08
CA VAL A 198 -7.47 -0.58 -12.93
C VAL A 198 -7.93 -0.07 -11.57
N LEU A 199 -7.12 0.82 -10.96
CA LEU A 199 -7.41 1.47 -9.66
C LEU A 199 -8.56 2.50 -9.71
N ARG A 200 -9.26 2.63 -10.84
CA ARG A 200 -10.44 3.49 -10.96
C ARG A 200 -11.65 2.70 -10.51
N PHE A 201 -11.92 2.70 -9.22
CA PHE A 201 -13.10 2.07 -8.66
C PHE A 201 -14.37 2.77 -9.19
N GLY A 202 -15.25 1.98 -9.81
CA GLY A 202 -16.58 2.37 -10.24
C GLY A 202 -17.67 1.73 -9.38
N ASN A 203 -18.90 1.75 -9.89
CA ASN A 203 -19.99 0.88 -9.43
C ASN A 203 -20.48 0.03 -10.60
N ASN A 204 -19.55 -0.30 -11.50
CA ASN A 204 -19.84 -1.11 -12.66
C ASN A 204 -19.94 -2.58 -12.24
N THR A 205 -20.71 -3.34 -13.00
CA THR A 205 -20.92 -4.75 -12.74
C THR A 205 -20.81 -5.51 -14.04
N GLU A 206 -20.18 -6.68 -13.97
CA GLU A 206 -20.05 -7.60 -15.10
C GLU A 206 -20.53 -8.99 -14.72
N THR A 207 -20.66 -9.82 -15.75
CA THR A 207 -21.08 -11.20 -15.60
C THR A 207 -19.87 -12.14 -15.69
N LEU A 208 -19.56 -12.83 -14.59
CA LEU A 208 -18.67 -13.98 -14.59
C LEU A 208 -19.49 -15.24 -14.87
N THR A 209 -19.22 -15.89 -16.01
CA THR A 209 -19.86 -17.16 -16.38
C THR A 209 -18.91 -18.32 -16.14
N LEU A 210 -19.39 -19.33 -15.41
CA LEU A 210 -18.73 -20.64 -15.29
C LEU A 210 -19.47 -21.65 -16.16
N THR A 211 -18.71 -22.36 -17.00
CA THR A 211 -19.19 -23.52 -17.76
C THR A 211 -18.30 -24.71 -17.44
N SER A 212 -18.83 -25.92 -17.60
CA SER A 212 -18.01 -27.13 -17.55
C SER A 212 -18.33 -28.07 -18.70
N ALA A 213 -17.34 -28.88 -19.03
CA ALA A 213 -17.50 -30.03 -19.91
C ALA A 213 -16.94 -31.28 -19.23
N GLY A 214 -17.69 -32.38 -19.33
CA GLY A 214 -17.21 -33.71 -18.96
C GLY A 214 -15.99 -34.08 -19.78
N ILE A 215 -14.89 -34.46 -19.12
CA ILE A 215 -13.84 -35.21 -19.79
C ILE A 215 -14.43 -36.60 -20.00
N GLY A 216 -14.93 -36.88 -21.22
CA GLY A 216 -15.40 -38.21 -21.57
C GLY A 216 -14.33 -39.24 -21.19
N PRO A 217 -14.71 -40.46 -20.77
CA PRO A 217 -13.74 -41.49 -20.43
C PRO A 217 -12.78 -41.60 -21.61
N THR A 218 -11.53 -41.22 -21.39
CA THR A 218 -10.48 -41.37 -22.39
C THR A 218 -10.28 -42.87 -22.51
N THR A 219 -10.96 -43.48 -23.49
CA THR A 219 -10.73 -44.87 -23.85
C THR A 219 -9.22 -44.97 -24.13
N PRO A 220 -8.44 -45.69 -23.32
CA PRO A 220 -7.00 -45.76 -23.51
C PRO A 220 -6.74 -46.27 -24.93
N THR A 221 -6.12 -45.43 -25.76
CA THR A 221 -5.86 -45.77 -27.15
C THR A 221 -4.67 -46.73 -27.20
N THR A 222 -4.95 -48.03 -27.07
CA THR A 222 -4.00 -49.08 -27.39
C THR A 222 -3.81 -49.11 -28.91
N SER A 223 -2.62 -48.78 -29.40
CA SER A 223 -2.29 -48.89 -30.83
C SER A 223 -2.23 -50.37 -31.23
N THR A 224 -3.26 -50.86 -31.92
CA THR A 224 -3.25 -52.15 -32.62
C THR A 224 -4.18 -52.15 -33.84
N THR A 225 -3.71 -52.83 -34.88
CA THR A 225 -4.14 -52.93 -36.29
C THR A 225 -5.56 -53.45 -36.54
N SER A 226 -6.24 -52.82 -37.51
CA SER A 226 -7.37 -53.24 -38.38
C SER A 226 -8.40 -54.29 -37.90
N THR A 227 -9.71 -53.98 -38.01
CA THR A 227 -10.67 -54.49 -39.04
C THR A 227 -12.09 -53.99 -38.72
N THR A 228 -12.81 -53.61 -39.77
CA THR A 228 -14.15 -53.00 -39.89
C THR A 228 -15.31 -53.88 -39.38
N THR A 229 -16.35 -53.30 -38.75
CA THR A 229 -17.76 -53.54 -39.13
C THR A 229 -18.75 -52.50 -38.55
N LEU A 230 -19.80 -52.28 -39.34
CA LEU A 230 -20.86 -51.27 -39.30
C LEU A 230 -22.02 -51.57 -38.32
N ALA A 231 -22.85 -50.53 -38.09
CA ALA A 231 -24.32 -50.51 -37.86
C ALA A 231 -24.75 -49.90 -36.50
N THR A 232 -25.87 -49.19 -36.29
CA THR A 232 -26.91 -48.52 -37.12
C THR A 232 -27.82 -47.77 -36.14
N ILE A 233 -28.11 -46.50 -36.42
CA ILE A 233 -29.35 -45.70 -36.26
C ILE A 233 -30.42 -46.16 -35.24
N SER A 234 -30.86 -45.27 -34.34
CA SER A 234 -32.29 -44.90 -34.23
C SER A 234 -32.59 -43.67 -33.36
N SER A 235 -33.55 -42.92 -33.90
CA SER A 235 -34.16 -41.65 -33.55
C SER A 235 -35.42 -41.79 -32.69
N THR A 236 -35.75 -40.76 -31.91
CA THR A 236 -37.09 -40.14 -31.65
C THR A 236 -36.99 -39.26 -30.39
N SER A 237 -37.86 -38.30 -30.04
CA SER A 237 -38.67 -37.26 -30.69
C SER A 237 -39.53 -36.65 -29.57
N THR A 238 -39.76 -35.33 -29.57
CA THR A 238 -40.90 -34.59 -28.91
C THR A 238 -40.99 -34.65 -27.37
N THR A 239 -41.44 -33.63 -26.62
CA THR A 239 -42.57 -32.71 -26.83
C THR A 239 -42.49 -31.48 -25.89
N VAL A 240 -43.34 -30.49 -26.19
CA VAL A 240 -43.42 -29.07 -25.79
C VAL A 240 -44.31 -28.81 -24.55
N ALA A 241 -44.17 -27.60 -23.99
CA ALA A 241 -45.10 -26.77 -23.18
C ALA A 241 -44.84 -26.74 -21.65
N GLY A 242 -44.94 -25.60 -20.95
CA GLY A 242 -45.42 -24.27 -21.32
C GLY A 242 -45.09 -23.22 -20.26
N THR A 243 -45.14 -21.96 -20.66
CA THR A 243 -44.76 -20.75 -19.91
C THR A 243 -45.96 -20.19 -19.15
N THR A 244 -45.77 -19.65 -17.95
CA THR A 244 -46.76 -18.81 -17.27
C THR A 244 -46.09 -17.54 -16.77
N THR A 245 -46.55 -16.40 -17.31
CA THR A 245 -46.14 -15.04 -16.97
C THR A 245 -47.03 -14.52 -15.85
N THR A 246 -46.47 -13.78 -14.87
CA THR A 246 -47.27 -13.04 -13.89
C THR A 246 -46.70 -11.63 -13.73
N THR A 247 -47.51 -10.66 -14.13
CA THR A 247 -47.26 -9.21 -14.04
C THR A 247 -47.78 -8.71 -12.70
N THR A 248 -47.00 -7.89 -11.99
CA THR A 248 -47.50 -7.14 -10.82
C THR A 248 -47.13 -5.66 -10.97
N THR A 249 -48.15 -4.81 -10.92
CA THR A 249 -48.11 -3.34 -10.96
C THR A 249 -48.86 -2.83 -9.75
N THR A 250 -48.31 -1.85 -8.99
CA THR A 250 -48.98 -0.79 -8.17
C THR A 250 -47.99 -0.27 -7.10
N THR A 251 -47.97 0.96 -6.57
CA THR A 251 -48.46 2.31 -6.93
C THR A 251 -47.68 3.30 -6.06
N THR A 252 -47.38 4.49 -6.59
CA THR A 252 -46.84 5.67 -5.90
C THR A 252 -47.87 6.34 -4.99
N THR A 253 -47.48 6.83 -3.80
CA THR A 253 -48.19 7.94 -3.13
C THR A 253 -47.21 8.86 -2.38
N THR A 254 -47.28 10.14 -2.71
CA THR A 254 -46.76 11.29 -1.94
C THR A 254 -47.96 12.11 -1.49
N PRO A 255 -47.91 12.76 -0.32
CA PRO A 255 -48.25 14.19 -0.34
C PRO A 255 -47.36 15.07 0.55
N ALA A 256 -47.13 16.28 0.05
CA ALA A 256 -46.58 17.43 0.75
C ALA A 256 -47.59 18.03 1.75
N THR A 257 -47.15 18.83 2.73
CA THR A 257 -47.48 20.26 2.89
C THR A 257 -46.85 20.87 4.18
N SER A 258 -46.43 22.12 4.01
CA SER A 258 -45.72 23.10 4.85
C SER A 258 -46.28 23.46 6.23
N ARG A 259 -45.41 24.02 7.11
CA ARG A 259 -45.77 25.20 7.93
C ARG A 259 -44.55 26.02 8.42
N THR A 260 -44.72 27.34 8.32
CA THR A 260 -43.80 28.44 8.66
C THR A 260 -44.07 29.01 10.07
N THR A 261 -43.16 29.87 10.56
CA THR A 261 -43.18 30.80 11.73
C THR A 261 -42.65 30.21 13.05
N THR A 262 -41.83 30.87 13.89
CA THR A 262 -41.64 32.32 14.14
C THR A 262 -40.28 32.59 14.82
N THR A 263 -39.73 33.77 14.54
CA THR A 263 -38.57 34.40 15.18
C THR A 263 -38.81 34.74 16.65
N ALA A 264 -37.85 34.44 17.53
CA ALA A 264 -37.68 35.10 18.82
C ALA A 264 -36.19 35.29 19.11
N ALA A 265 -35.76 36.55 19.17
CA ALA A 265 -34.44 36.94 19.61
C ALA A 265 -34.33 36.73 21.13
N SER A 266 -33.35 35.94 21.56
CA SER A 266 -32.94 35.86 22.96
C SER A 266 -31.53 36.40 23.09
N THR A 267 -31.43 37.51 23.81
CA THR A 267 -30.19 38.20 24.16
C THR A 267 -29.54 37.43 25.31
N THR A 268 -28.47 36.68 25.03
CA THR A 268 -27.72 35.98 26.07
C THR A 268 -26.50 36.80 26.47
N THR A 269 -26.52 37.26 27.72
CA THR A 269 -25.48 37.98 28.43
C THR A 269 -24.18 37.17 28.50
N THR A 270 -23.09 37.73 27.99
CA THR A 270 -21.73 37.17 28.09
C THR A 270 -21.22 37.35 29.52
N THR A 271 -21.20 36.27 30.30
CA THR A 271 -20.45 36.22 31.57
C THR A 271 -19.19 35.40 31.35
N ALA A 272 -18.04 36.07 31.37
CA ALA A 272 -16.73 35.44 31.29
C ALA A 272 -16.54 34.52 32.50
N THR A 273 -16.56 33.20 32.26
CA THR A 273 -16.19 32.19 33.25
C THR A 273 -14.85 31.61 32.81
N THR A 274 -13.80 31.94 33.56
CA THR A 274 -12.47 31.37 33.38
C THR A 274 -12.49 29.94 33.91
N THR A 275 -12.88 29.00 33.06
CA THR A 275 -12.84 27.57 33.38
C THR A 275 -11.40 27.10 33.23
N THR A 276 -10.68 26.98 34.35
CA THR A 276 -9.44 26.20 34.41
C THR A 276 -9.83 24.73 34.22
N ALA A 277 -9.83 24.28 32.97
CA ALA A 277 -10.02 22.87 32.64
C ALA A 277 -8.80 22.10 33.14
N ALA A 278 -8.95 21.43 34.28
CA ALA A 278 -8.07 20.35 34.65
C ALA A 278 -8.24 19.25 33.58
N ALA A 279 -7.24 19.12 32.71
CA ALA A 279 -7.15 18.05 31.75
C ALA A 279 -7.13 16.72 32.51
N SER A 280 -8.29 16.07 32.59
CA SER A 280 -8.39 14.69 33.07
C SER A 280 -7.80 13.81 31.97
N THR A 281 -6.51 13.50 32.13
CA THR A 281 -5.76 12.58 31.29
C THR A 281 -6.38 11.19 31.46
N THR A 282 -7.30 10.84 30.57
CA THR A 282 -7.86 9.48 30.52
C THR A 282 -6.81 8.61 29.87
N THR A 283 -5.93 8.01 30.68
CA THR A 283 -4.84 7.16 30.21
C THR A 283 -5.42 5.88 29.60
N THR A 284 -5.54 5.85 28.27
CA THR A 284 -5.96 4.68 27.48
C THR A 284 -4.83 3.66 27.38
N THR A 285 -4.19 3.28 28.49
CA THR A 285 -3.05 2.33 28.54
C THR A 285 -3.47 0.84 28.65
N GLY A 286 -4.72 0.51 28.34
CA GLY A 286 -5.30 -0.81 28.64
C GLY A 286 -4.91 -1.94 27.67
N THR A 287 -4.63 -1.63 26.41
CA THR A 287 -4.50 -2.63 25.34
C THR A 287 -3.09 -3.16 25.11
N CYS A 288 -2.04 -2.48 25.60
CA CYS A 288 -0.63 -2.87 25.37
C CYS A 288 -0.10 -3.92 26.35
N ARG A 289 -0.90 -4.40 27.31
CA ARG A 289 -0.41 -5.12 28.51
C ARG A 289 -0.19 -6.64 28.36
N GLN A 290 -0.49 -7.27 27.23
CA GLN A 290 -0.38 -8.74 27.18
C GLN A 290 1.04 -9.25 26.89
N HIS A 291 1.90 -8.44 26.26
CA HIS A 291 3.30 -8.73 25.95
C HIS A 291 4.06 -7.40 25.83
N PRO A 292 5.42 -7.35 25.88
CA PRO A 292 6.11 -6.08 25.66
C PRO A 292 5.81 -5.61 24.23
N ALA A 293 4.90 -4.65 24.13
CA ALA A 293 4.55 -4.00 22.87
C ALA A 293 5.60 -2.93 22.51
N SER A 294 6.38 -2.51 23.51
CA SER A 294 7.41 -1.48 23.39
C SER A 294 8.65 -1.82 24.22
N CYS A 295 9.76 -1.18 23.87
CA CYS A 295 10.97 -1.17 24.70
C CYS A 295 10.74 -0.50 26.06
N LEU A 296 9.76 0.40 26.18
CA LEU A 296 9.41 1.05 27.45
C LEU A 296 8.83 0.04 28.44
N ASP A 297 7.99 -0.89 27.98
CA ASP A 297 7.43 -1.96 28.83
C ASP A 297 8.54 -2.85 29.42
N ILE A 298 9.54 -3.17 28.58
CA ILE A 298 10.73 -3.93 29.01
C ILE A 298 11.56 -3.11 30.00
N PHE A 299 11.80 -1.83 29.70
CA PHE A 299 12.57 -0.95 30.58
C PHE A 299 11.90 -0.79 31.96
N GLN A 300 10.58 -0.64 32.01
CA GLN A 300 9.85 -0.50 33.27
C GLN A 300 9.84 -1.79 34.09
N SER A 301 9.70 -2.95 33.43
CA SER A 301 9.71 -4.25 34.10
C SER A 301 11.13 -4.69 34.51
N ALA A 302 12.15 -4.28 33.76
CA ALA A 302 13.55 -4.57 34.03
C ALA A 302 14.43 -3.33 33.76
N PRO A 303 14.51 -2.36 34.70
CA PRO A 303 15.27 -1.11 34.51
C PRO A 303 16.79 -1.28 34.32
N ALA A 304 17.33 -2.46 34.60
CA ALA A 304 18.75 -2.79 34.37
C ALA A 304 19.04 -3.27 32.93
N SER A 305 18.01 -3.44 32.10
CA SER A 305 18.12 -3.83 30.69
C SER A 305 19.08 -2.92 29.94
N LYS A 306 19.82 -3.50 28.99
CA LYS A 306 20.82 -2.79 28.19
C LYS A 306 20.30 -2.51 26.80
N ASP A 307 20.91 -1.54 26.13
CA ASP A 307 20.66 -1.30 24.71
C ASP A 307 20.89 -2.60 23.93
N GLY A 308 20.03 -2.91 22.96
CA GLY A 308 20.14 -4.16 22.21
C GLY A 308 18.86 -4.54 21.50
N VAL A 309 18.85 -5.72 20.90
CA VAL A 309 17.70 -6.26 20.16
C VAL A 309 16.78 -7.01 21.13
N TYR A 310 15.48 -6.70 21.06
CA TYR A 310 14.44 -7.37 21.81
C TYR A 310 13.30 -7.77 20.89
N THR A 311 12.67 -8.91 21.16
CA THR A 311 11.47 -9.34 20.46
C THR A 311 10.24 -8.66 21.06
N LEU A 312 9.53 -7.89 20.25
CA LEU A 312 8.33 -7.15 20.61
C LEU A 312 7.11 -7.68 19.87
N LYS A 313 5.91 -7.55 20.45
CA LYS A 313 4.65 -7.88 19.77
C LYS A 313 4.06 -6.64 19.11
N ILE A 314 4.18 -6.58 17.79
CA ILE A 314 3.68 -5.47 16.98
C ILE A 314 2.33 -5.85 16.38
N ARG A 315 1.34 -4.98 16.57
CA ARG A 315 0.02 -5.09 15.96
C ARG A 315 -0.08 -4.15 14.76
N ASP A 316 -0.51 -4.65 13.62
CA ASP A 316 -0.83 -3.82 12.46
C ASP A 316 -2.26 -3.25 12.51
N LEU A 317 -2.62 -2.46 11.51
CA LEU A 317 -3.96 -1.84 11.45
C LEU A 317 -5.10 -2.83 11.17
N ASP A 318 -4.78 -4.00 10.63
CA ASP A 318 -5.75 -5.09 10.41
C ASP A 318 -5.94 -5.95 11.68
N GLY A 319 -5.17 -5.65 12.73
CA GLY A 319 -5.23 -6.31 14.02
C GLY A 319 -4.34 -7.55 14.13
N ASN A 320 -3.55 -7.89 13.09
CA ASN A 320 -2.60 -9.00 13.15
C ASN A 320 -1.47 -8.65 14.10
N VAL A 321 -1.06 -9.63 14.90
CA VAL A 321 0.04 -9.47 15.87
C VAL A 321 1.20 -10.34 15.45
N GLN A 322 2.39 -9.75 15.34
CA GLN A 322 3.62 -10.46 14.97
C GLN A 322 4.72 -10.20 16.00
N ASP A 323 5.59 -11.19 16.19
CA ASP A 323 6.83 -11.05 16.95
C ASP A 323 7.90 -10.46 16.04
N VAL A 324 8.47 -9.32 16.44
CA VAL A 324 9.45 -8.56 15.66
C VAL A 324 10.65 -8.23 16.52
N ASP A 325 11.84 -8.56 16.03
CA ASP A 325 13.10 -8.20 16.68
C ASP A 325 13.48 -6.76 16.33
N LEU A 326 13.45 -5.87 17.31
CA LEU A 326 13.75 -4.45 17.14
C LEU A 326 14.83 -3.98 18.11
N PHE A 327 15.61 -2.98 17.70
CA PHE A 327 16.56 -2.34 18.60
C PHE A 327 15.86 -1.45 19.62
N CYS A 328 16.22 -1.65 20.89
CA CYS A 328 15.80 -0.85 22.02
C CYS A 328 16.96 -0.03 22.56
N ASP A 329 16.76 1.28 22.69
CA ASP A 329 17.64 2.18 23.45
C ASP A 329 17.11 2.28 24.89
N MET A 330 17.67 1.43 25.75
CA MET A 330 17.29 1.30 27.16
C MET A 330 17.99 2.36 28.02
N ARG A 331 19.18 2.81 27.61
CA ARG A 331 19.95 3.83 28.32
C ARG A 331 19.21 5.16 28.39
N ASN A 332 18.47 5.50 27.34
CA ASN A 332 17.65 6.71 27.29
C ASN A 332 16.16 6.46 27.65
N GLY A 333 15.89 5.32 28.30
CA GLY A 333 14.60 5.05 28.92
C GLY A 333 13.61 4.26 28.05
N GLY A 334 14.09 3.33 27.24
CA GLY A 334 13.25 2.33 26.56
C GLY A 334 12.63 2.81 25.25
N TRP A 335 13.43 3.41 24.36
CA TRP A 335 12.96 3.80 23.03
C TRP A 335 12.96 2.63 22.07
N THR A 336 11.89 2.49 21.29
CA THR A 336 11.71 1.45 20.26
C THR A 336 12.04 2.01 18.89
N LEU A 337 12.99 1.42 18.16
CA LEU A 337 13.30 1.79 16.78
C LEU A 337 12.22 1.24 15.83
N VAL A 338 11.52 2.11 15.11
CA VAL A 338 10.37 1.72 14.28
C VAL A 338 10.50 2.04 12.79
N GLY A 339 11.45 2.90 12.44
CA GLY A 339 11.75 3.22 11.05
C GLY A 339 13.11 3.88 10.91
N GLN A 340 13.74 3.67 9.76
CA GLN A 340 15.00 4.30 9.39
C GLN A 340 15.00 4.61 7.89
N ILE A 341 15.63 5.72 7.52
CA ILE A 341 15.78 6.10 6.12
C ILE A 341 17.13 6.78 5.91
N GLN A 342 17.85 6.36 4.88
CA GLN A 342 19.02 7.03 4.34
C GLN A 342 18.91 7.01 2.81
N GLY A 343 18.39 8.07 2.21
CA GLY A 343 18.14 8.09 0.75
C GLY A 343 16.82 8.77 0.36
N ARG A 344 16.58 8.91 -0.94
CA ARG A 344 15.31 9.44 -1.46
C ARG A 344 14.45 8.32 -2.00
N PHE A 345 13.26 8.16 -1.43
CA PHE A 345 12.35 7.08 -1.80
C PHE A 345 10.92 7.58 -1.93
N LEU A 346 10.14 6.87 -2.75
CA LEU A 346 8.68 6.95 -2.77
C LEU A 346 8.17 5.94 -1.74
N ILE A 347 7.77 6.44 -0.57
CA ILE A 347 7.39 5.62 0.60
C ILE A 347 6.05 6.07 1.20
N PHE A 348 5.33 6.95 0.50
CA PHE A 348 3.97 7.32 0.88
C PHE A 348 3.13 6.03 0.99
N GLU A 349 2.27 5.96 2.01
CA GLU A 349 1.47 4.78 2.39
C GLU A 349 2.21 3.60 3.00
N ASP A 350 3.49 3.38 2.69
CA ASP A 350 4.26 2.27 3.27
C ASP A 350 5.03 2.67 4.54
N TRP A 351 5.57 3.89 4.57
CA TRP A 351 6.40 4.38 5.67
C TRP A 351 5.66 4.29 7.00
N LEU A 352 6.25 3.55 7.96
CA LEU A 352 5.71 3.29 9.31
C LEU A 352 4.33 2.59 9.32
N ARG A 353 3.93 2.01 8.20
CA ARG A 353 2.63 1.35 7.99
C ARG A 353 2.76 -0.08 7.49
N THR A 354 3.90 -0.43 6.91
CA THR A 354 4.19 -1.77 6.42
C THR A 354 5.55 -2.26 6.91
N TYR A 355 5.72 -3.57 6.85
CA TYR A 355 7.00 -4.22 7.08
C TYR A 355 7.92 -4.02 5.87
N ARG A 356 9.08 -3.41 6.10
CA ARG A 356 10.12 -3.21 5.08
C ARG A 356 11.49 -3.34 5.73
N ASN A 357 12.34 -4.22 5.18
CA ASN A 357 13.75 -4.35 5.56
C ASN A 357 14.00 -4.40 7.08
N GLU A 358 13.22 -5.19 7.84
CA GLU A 358 13.21 -5.14 9.31
C GLU A 358 14.55 -5.49 9.95
N THR A 359 15.42 -6.19 9.21
CA THR A 359 16.79 -6.50 9.67
C THR A 359 17.60 -5.24 9.95
N GLU A 360 17.36 -4.15 9.22
CA GLU A 360 18.04 -2.87 9.45
C GLU A 360 17.64 -2.27 10.81
N LEU A 361 16.41 -2.51 11.27
CA LEU A 361 15.89 -2.00 12.55
C LEU A 361 16.44 -2.72 13.78
N LYS A 362 17.36 -3.69 13.59
CA LYS A 362 18.10 -4.34 14.68
C LYS A 362 19.32 -3.55 15.13
N THR A 363 19.63 -2.43 14.47
CA THR A 363 20.71 -1.51 14.85
C THR A 363 20.28 -0.05 14.63
N PRO A 364 20.81 0.93 15.39
CA PRO A 364 20.45 2.34 15.22
C PRO A 364 21.00 2.99 13.94
N SER A 365 21.80 2.26 13.16
CA SER A 365 22.33 2.64 11.84
C SER A 365 21.64 1.87 10.72
N ILE A 366 21.54 2.46 9.54
CA ILE A 366 20.98 1.81 8.35
C ILE A 366 22.02 1.77 7.23
N THR A 367 21.90 0.78 6.35
CA THR A 367 22.67 0.72 5.10
C THR A 367 22.39 1.94 4.21
N SER A 368 23.43 2.48 3.56
CA SER A 368 23.29 3.61 2.65
C SER A 368 22.35 3.32 1.48
N ASN A 369 21.55 4.33 1.10
CA ASN A 369 20.51 4.22 0.09
C ASN A 369 19.49 3.10 0.41
N MET A 370 19.00 3.08 1.65
CA MET A 370 17.98 2.15 2.12
C MET A 370 16.96 2.84 3.03
N TRP A 371 15.82 2.19 3.21
CA TRP A 371 14.87 2.52 4.27
C TRP A 371 14.24 1.25 4.83
N ALA A 372 13.81 1.31 6.09
CA ALA A 372 13.19 0.21 6.81
C ALA A 372 12.05 0.72 7.69
N SER A 373 11.01 -0.07 7.88
CA SER A 373 9.89 0.24 8.77
C SER A 373 9.14 -0.99 9.24
N ILE A 374 8.36 -0.79 10.28
CA ILE A 374 7.29 -1.69 10.72
C ILE A 374 5.93 -0.96 10.68
N PRO A 375 4.78 -1.66 10.73
CA PRO A 375 3.47 -1.05 10.94
C PRO A 375 3.34 -0.47 12.36
N ALA A 376 3.83 0.75 12.54
CA ALA A 376 3.99 1.39 13.86
C ALA A 376 2.78 2.23 14.30
N VAL A 377 1.70 2.28 13.52
CA VAL A 377 0.54 3.16 13.83
C VAL A 377 -0.14 2.76 15.14
N ASP A 378 -0.40 1.47 15.38
CA ASP A 378 -1.00 1.01 16.64
C ASP A 378 -0.10 1.31 17.84
N LEU A 379 1.20 1.02 17.71
CA LEU A 379 2.22 1.35 18.71
C LEU A 379 2.23 2.85 19.01
N ALA A 380 2.20 3.72 18.00
CA ALA A 380 2.21 5.16 18.16
C ALA A 380 0.94 5.71 18.84
N VAL A 381 -0.23 5.17 18.49
CA VAL A 381 -1.52 5.65 19.02
C VAL A 381 -1.78 5.11 20.43
N ASN A 382 -1.61 3.80 20.62
CA ASN A 382 -2.09 3.12 21.82
C ASN A 382 -1.01 2.89 22.88
N CYS A 383 0.27 2.82 22.48
CA CYS A 383 1.34 2.37 23.38
C CYS A 383 2.45 3.39 23.62
N ALA A 384 2.63 4.37 22.74
CA ALA A 384 3.64 5.40 22.88
C ALA A 384 3.03 6.76 23.21
N SER A 385 3.82 7.57 23.91
CA SER A 385 3.54 8.96 24.30
C SER A 385 4.46 9.94 23.58
N GLU A 386 5.67 9.51 23.25
CA GLU A 386 6.68 10.33 22.61
C GLU A 386 7.17 9.72 21.29
N ILE A 387 7.64 10.59 20.42
CA ILE A 387 8.38 10.26 19.21
C ILE A 387 9.73 10.97 19.24
N ARG A 388 10.74 10.33 18.67
CA ARG A 388 12.09 10.88 18.53
C ARG A 388 12.63 10.64 17.12
N PHE A 389 13.28 11.66 16.57
CA PHE A 389 14.18 11.53 15.42
C PHE A 389 15.62 11.56 15.91
N SER A 390 16.47 10.68 15.39
CA SER A 390 17.90 10.70 15.71
C SER A 390 18.79 10.39 14.52
N ASN A 391 20.07 10.69 14.67
CA ASN A 391 21.14 10.21 13.81
C ASN A 391 21.49 8.74 14.11
N GLY A 392 22.47 8.19 13.40
CA GLY A 392 22.79 6.75 13.43
C GLY A 392 23.40 6.26 14.75
N ASP A 393 24.11 7.12 15.48
CA ASP A 393 24.70 6.80 16.79
C ASP A 393 23.88 7.32 17.98
N VAL A 394 22.73 7.93 17.70
CA VAL A 394 21.76 8.45 18.67
C VAL A 394 22.33 9.59 19.54
N THR A 395 23.48 10.18 19.18
CA THR A 395 24.06 11.30 19.93
C THR A 395 23.36 12.63 19.64
N SER A 396 22.73 12.75 18.47
CA SER A 396 21.94 13.91 18.07
C SER A 396 20.50 13.49 17.81
N TYR A 397 19.55 14.18 18.44
CA TYR A 397 18.14 13.85 18.31
C TYR A 397 17.24 15.04 18.62
N VAL A 398 16.01 14.99 18.11
CA VAL A 398 14.90 15.78 18.65
C VAL A 398 13.76 14.85 19.04
N ARG A 399 12.99 15.22 20.06
CA ARG A 399 11.83 14.45 20.53
C ARG A 399 10.70 15.35 20.97
N TRP A 400 9.47 14.84 20.89
CA TRP A 400 8.29 15.54 21.37
C TRP A 400 7.19 14.58 21.79
N GLN A 401 6.24 15.11 22.56
CA GLN A 401 5.00 14.43 22.91
C GLN A 401 4.10 14.38 21.68
N MET A 402 3.58 13.20 21.36
CA MET A 402 2.66 13.04 20.24
C MET A 402 1.30 13.67 20.56
N ASP A 403 0.64 14.18 19.51
CA ASP A 403 -0.68 14.78 19.59
C ASP A 403 -1.67 13.91 20.37
N VAL A 404 -2.30 14.48 21.40
CA VAL A 404 -3.18 13.77 22.34
C VAL A 404 -4.50 13.32 21.71
N GLU A 405 -4.89 13.90 20.57
CA GLU A 405 -6.12 13.57 19.85
C GLU A 405 -5.89 12.60 18.69
N ARG A 406 -4.69 12.01 18.58
CA ARG A 406 -4.38 10.98 17.57
C ARG A 406 -5.29 9.75 17.70
N GLN A 407 -5.67 9.19 16.56
CA GLN A 407 -6.51 7.99 16.48
C GLN A 407 -5.96 7.03 15.43
N LEU A 408 -6.27 5.73 15.54
CA LEU A 408 -5.85 4.73 14.55
C LEU A 408 -6.30 5.08 13.12
N SER A 409 -7.47 5.69 12.97
CA SER A 409 -8.05 6.07 11.68
C SER A 409 -7.39 7.31 11.04
N THR A 410 -6.72 8.15 11.82
CA THR A 410 -6.14 9.41 11.34
C THR A 410 -4.62 9.39 11.34
N TRP A 411 -3.99 8.73 12.31
CA TRP A 411 -2.56 8.84 12.54
C TRP A 411 -1.73 8.30 11.36
N TRP A 412 -0.89 9.16 10.80
CA TRP A 412 -0.10 8.95 9.58
C TRP A 412 -0.91 8.47 8.37
N ASN A 413 -2.23 8.73 8.33
CA ASN A 413 -3.09 8.32 7.23
C ASN A 413 -3.03 9.34 6.09
N HIS A 414 -2.05 9.17 5.19
CA HIS A 414 -1.82 10.07 4.06
C HIS A 414 -3.01 10.08 3.07
N ARG A 415 -3.61 8.91 2.83
CA ARG A 415 -4.87 8.71 2.07
C ARG A 415 -6.06 9.55 2.51
N ALA A 416 -6.05 10.14 3.71
CA ALA A 416 -7.09 11.09 4.10
C ALA A 416 -7.15 12.31 3.15
N GLY A 417 -6.05 12.60 2.47
CA GLY A 417 -5.94 13.64 1.45
C GLY A 417 -5.74 15.03 2.04
N PHE A 418 -5.12 15.89 1.23
CA PHE A 418 -4.71 17.23 1.64
C PHE A 418 -5.84 18.06 2.24
N GLN A 419 -7.04 18.07 1.65
CA GLN A 419 -8.14 18.90 2.14
C GLN A 419 -8.57 18.51 3.55
N THR A 420 -8.64 17.21 3.83
CA THR A 420 -9.00 16.68 5.15
C THR A 420 -7.93 17.00 6.17
N ILE A 421 -6.66 16.73 5.85
CA ILE A 421 -5.52 16.97 6.74
C ILE A 421 -5.35 18.46 7.03
N ARG A 422 -5.49 19.32 6.02
CA ARG A 422 -5.41 20.78 6.18
C ARG A 422 -6.50 21.32 7.12
N ALA A 423 -7.68 20.72 7.10
CA ALA A 423 -8.81 21.13 7.94
C ALA A 423 -8.68 20.64 9.40
N ALA A 424 -7.79 19.69 9.69
CA ALA A 424 -7.58 19.20 11.05
C ALA A 424 -7.06 20.34 11.95
N THR A 425 -7.53 20.40 13.20
CA THR A 425 -6.99 21.33 14.19
C THR A 425 -5.51 21.00 14.45
N GLY A 426 -4.65 22.02 14.50
CA GLY A 426 -3.30 21.82 14.99
C GLY A 426 -3.17 22.22 16.46
N HIS A 427 -2.31 21.49 17.15
CA HIS A 427 -1.98 21.63 18.55
C HIS A 427 -0.51 21.95 18.69
N GLN A 428 -0.20 22.84 19.63
CA GLN A 428 1.18 23.13 19.96
C GLN A 428 1.81 21.93 20.67
N VAL A 429 3.02 21.57 20.24
CA VAL A 429 3.85 20.55 20.87
C VAL A 429 5.21 21.15 21.21
N GLN A 430 5.74 20.80 22.38
CA GLN A 430 7.08 21.21 22.76
C GLN A 430 8.08 20.17 22.27
N VAL A 431 8.96 20.57 21.37
CA VAL A 431 10.07 19.74 20.87
C VAL A 431 11.33 20.04 21.68
N TYR A 432 12.11 19.02 21.98
CA TYR A 432 13.36 19.10 22.73
C TYR A 432 14.49 18.45 21.96
N ASP A 433 15.69 19.05 22.00
CA ASP A 433 16.91 18.45 21.46
C ASP A 433 17.67 17.63 22.54
N GLN A 434 18.82 17.09 22.15
CA GLN A 434 19.73 16.36 23.05
C GLN A 434 20.35 17.20 24.17
N ASN A 435 20.44 18.51 24.00
CA ASN A 435 21.03 19.45 24.97
C ASN A 435 19.97 20.03 25.93
N GLY A 436 18.70 19.70 25.74
CA GLY A 436 17.57 20.27 26.49
C GLY A 436 17.10 21.62 25.97
N ALA A 437 17.61 22.10 24.83
CA ALA A 437 17.00 23.20 24.11
C ALA A 437 15.61 22.78 23.64
N SER A 438 14.70 23.75 23.51
CA SER A 438 13.31 23.45 23.21
C SER A 438 12.65 24.51 22.34
N GLU A 439 11.75 24.08 21.47
CA GLU A 439 10.98 24.94 20.57
C GLU A 439 9.50 24.53 20.53
N THR A 440 8.61 25.52 20.40
CA THR A 440 7.18 25.26 20.24
C THR A 440 6.88 25.05 18.76
N CYS A 441 6.52 23.82 18.42
CA CYS A 441 6.11 23.41 17.09
C CYS A 441 4.60 23.09 17.08
N TRP A 442 4.10 22.61 15.95
CA TRP A 442 2.70 22.26 15.75
C TRP A 442 2.56 20.84 15.22
N GLN A 443 1.57 20.11 15.71
CA GLN A 443 1.18 18.81 15.19
C GLN A 443 -0.35 18.78 15.07
N ASN A 444 -0.90 17.88 14.26
CA ASN A 444 -2.35 17.68 14.18
C ASN A 444 -2.67 16.20 14.41
N THR A 445 -3.95 15.86 14.43
CA THR A 445 -4.44 14.49 14.69
C THR A 445 -4.03 13.45 13.64
N TYR A 446 -3.47 13.87 12.50
CA TYR A 446 -2.88 12.99 11.49
C TYR A 446 -1.37 12.84 11.65
N GLY A 447 -0.69 13.73 12.37
CA GLY A 447 0.78 13.73 12.45
C GLY A 447 1.46 14.00 11.10
N ILE A 448 0.73 14.58 10.15
CA ILE A 448 1.14 14.88 8.77
C ILE A 448 1.19 16.40 8.57
N MET A 449 2.19 16.90 7.84
CA MET A 449 2.26 18.32 7.48
C MET A 449 1.06 18.78 6.64
N LYS A 450 0.47 19.93 7.00
CA LYS A 450 -0.74 20.46 6.34
C LYS A 450 -0.48 21.13 4.99
N GLU A 451 0.71 21.67 4.76
CA GLU A 451 1.02 22.42 3.55
C GLU A 451 1.06 21.50 2.32
N GLN A 452 0.27 21.82 1.29
CA GLN A 452 0.07 20.94 0.13
C GLN A 452 1.39 20.62 -0.59
N SER A 453 2.24 21.63 -0.68
CA SER A 453 3.52 21.61 -1.41
C SER A 453 4.64 20.90 -0.66
N HIS A 454 4.36 20.36 0.53
CA HIS A 454 5.30 19.65 1.39
C HIS A 454 5.14 18.12 1.32
N GLY A 455 4.37 17.62 0.34
CA GLY A 455 4.30 16.19 0.01
C GLY A 455 3.69 15.29 1.09
N GLY A 456 2.93 15.87 2.02
CA GLY A 456 2.30 15.14 3.12
C GLY A 456 3.33 14.45 4.03
N SER A 457 4.43 15.14 4.35
CA SER A 457 5.52 14.57 5.15
C SER A 457 5.05 14.13 6.55
N TYR A 458 5.51 12.96 7.00
CA TYR A 458 5.25 12.41 8.33
C TYR A 458 6.32 11.38 8.74
N PRO A 459 6.55 11.18 10.06
CA PRO A 459 6.00 11.95 11.18
C PRO A 459 6.44 13.42 11.11
N ALA A 460 5.63 14.33 11.63
CA ALA A 460 5.92 15.76 11.54
C ALA A 460 5.58 16.51 12.83
N ALA A 461 6.45 17.44 13.20
CA ALA A 461 6.15 18.61 14.02
C ALA A 461 6.57 19.84 13.18
N THR A 462 5.69 20.81 12.98
CA THR A 462 5.87 21.90 12.01
C THR A 462 6.11 23.24 12.69
N TYR A 463 6.83 24.14 12.04
CA TYR A 463 7.14 25.47 12.57
C TYR A 463 5.88 26.28 12.94
N ASN A 464 4.80 26.08 12.18
CA ASN A 464 3.51 26.73 12.43
C ASN A 464 2.32 25.80 12.11
N ASP A 465 1.11 26.25 12.44
CA ASP A 465 -0.15 25.50 12.21
C ASP A 465 -0.55 25.37 10.73
N ILE A 466 0.15 26.04 9.81
CA ILE A 466 -0.08 25.89 8.36
C ILE A 466 0.74 24.71 7.81
N GLY A 467 1.74 24.26 8.55
CA GLY A 467 2.64 23.19 8.12
C GLY A 467 3.87 23.69 7.37
N PHE A 468 4.36 24.91 7.67
CA PHE A 468 5.66 25.35 7.14
C PHE A 468 6.83 24.69 7.90
N THR A 469 7.97 24.63 7.21
CA THR A 469 9.29 24.18 7.68
C THR A 469 10.20 25.37 7.93
N ARG A 470 11.21 25.21 8.78
CA ARG A 470 12.25 26.22 8.94
C ARG A 470 13.60 25.57 9.26
N GLY A 471 14.57 25.71 8.37
CA GLY A 471 15.92 25.19 8.57
C GLY A 471 16.56 25.75 9.84
N GLY A 472 17.21 24.85 10.59
CA GLY A 472 17.85 25.13 11.87
C GLY A 472 16.90 25.21 13.07
N ASP A 473 15.61 24.92 12.89
CA ASP A 473 14.63 24.81 13.97
C ASP A 473 14.52 23.36 14.49
N LEU A 474 13.80 23.12 15.58
CA LEU A 474 13.60 21.74 16.09
C LEU A 474 12.36 21.05 15.46
N CYS A 475 11.60 21.75 14.61
CA CYS A 475 10.33 21.31 14.07
C CYS A 475 10.52 20.48 12.80
N MET A 476 10.91 19.22 12.99
CA MET A 476 11.32 18.35 11.89
C MET A 476 10.19 17.47 11.33
N ALA A 477 10.38 17.03 10.07
CA ALA A 477 9.47 16.12 9.38
C ALA A 477 10.21 15.20 8.39
N VAL A 478 9.68 13.98 8.19
CA VAL A 478 10.21 13.04 7.19
C VAL A 478 9.41 13.13 5.90
N GLY A 479 10.10 13.46 4.80
CA GLY A 479 9.53 13.45 3.46
C GLY A 479 9.22 12.03 2.96
N VAL A 480 7.97 11.78 2.59
CA VAL A 480 7.51 10.43 2.15
C VAL A 480 7.32 10.28 0.64
N GLN A 481 7.40 11.37 -0.10
CA GLN A 481 7.31 11.39 -1.57
C GLN A 481 8.53 12.09 -2.14
N PRO A 482 9.14 11.64 -3.25
CA PRO A 482 10.21 12.33 -3.95
C PRO A 482 9.72 13.66 -4.54
N ALA A 483 10.60 14.65 -4.65
CA ALA A 483 10.31 15.92 -5.30
C ALA A 483 9.92 15.65 -6.76
N SER A 484 8.66 15.86 -7.07
CA SER A 484 8.08 15.57 -8.38
C SER A 484 6.83 16.41 -8.62
N SER A 485 6.44 16.56 -9.88
CA SER A 485 5.17 17.21 -10.27
C SER A 485 3.95 16.32 -10.05
N THR A 486 4.15 15.04 -9.71
CA THR A 486 3.08 14.08 -9.47
C THR A 486 2.39 14.40 -8.15
N ARG A 487 1.06 14.36 -8.17
CA ARG A 487 0.23 14.52 -6.97
C ARG A 487 -0.17 13.17 -6.42
N TYR A 488 -0.07 13.00 -5.12
CA TYR A 488 -0.56 11.83 -4.38
C TYR A 488 -1.46 12.32 -3.26
N ASP A 489 -2.72 11.86 -3.25
CA ASP A 489 -3.76 12.31 -2.30
C ASP A 489 -3.84 13.84 -2.18
N ASP A 490 -3.74 14.50 -3.35
CA ASP A 490 -3.66 15.96 -3.54
C ASP A 490 -2.42 16.67 -2.98
N PHE A 491 -1.51 15.98 -2.31
CA PHE A 491 -0.19 16.52 -1.98
C PHE A 491 0.74 16.50 -3.19
N TRP A 492 1.69 17.41 -3.20
CA TRP A 492 2.83 17.41 -4.13
C TRP A 492 4.06 17.91 -3.39
N GLN A 493 5.26 17.59 -3.88
CA GLN A 493 6.50 17.95 -3.19
C GLN A 493 7.32 18.96 -4.00
N SER A 494 7.45 20.17 -3.44
CA SER A 494 8.26 21.27 -3.98
C SER A 494 9.74 21.21 -3.59
N GLY A 495 10.09 20.35 -2.63
CA GLY A 495 11.41 20.26 -2.00
C GLY A 495 11.46 20.90 -0.60
N ASN A 496 10.56 21.84 -0.30
CA ASN A 496 10.54 22.56 0.97
C ASN A 496 9.99 21.73 2.15
N GLY A 497 9.27 20.65 1.88
CA GLY A 497 8.68 19.80 2.92
C GLY A 497 9.62 18.78 3.55
N TYR A 498 10.88 18.67 3.07
CA TYR A 498 11.86 17.76 3.66
C TYR A 498 12.65 18.48 4.73
N ASP A 499 12.20 18.32 5.96
CA ASP A 499 12.81 18.90 7.17
C ASP A 499 13.49 17.80 7.99
N ALA A 500 14.22 16.93 7.30
CA ALA A 500 14.95 15.82 7.90
C ALA A 500 16.47 16.06 7.74
N PRO A 501 17.26 15.77 8.77
CA PRO A 501 18.72 15.79 8.72
C PRO A 501 19.29 14.97 7.58
N THR A 502 20.39 15.43 7.01
CA THR A 502 21.04 14.80 5.85
C THR A 502 22.32 14.05 6.17
N SER A 503 22.83 14.20 7.40
CA SER A 503 24.04 13.57 7.89
C SER A 503 24.06 13.54 9.42
N ASP A 504 25.04 12.87 10.02
CA ASP A 504 25.21 12.83 11.48
C ASP A 504 25.53 14.21 12.07
N THR A 505 26.00 15.16 11.26
CA THR A 505 26.38 16.52 11.68
C THR A 505 25.32 17.57 11.38
N ASP A 506 24.23 17.20 10.71
CA ASP A 506 23.17 18.12 10.25
C ASP A 506 21.98 18.12 11.22
N TRP A 507 22.22 18.44 12.49
CA TRP A 507 21.22 18.37 13.57
C TRP A 507 21.12 19.69 14.37
N PRO A 508 19.93 20.34 14.41
CA PRO A 508 18.80 20.09 13.51
C PRO A 508 19.17 20.35 12.04
N ASN A 509 18.32 19.95 11.10
CA ASN A 509 18.62 20.07 9.67
C ASN A 509 18.81 21.54 9.27
N ALA A 510 19.94 21.85 8.63
CA ALA A 510 20.26 23.21 8.19
C ALA A 510 19.72 23.52 6.78
N ASN A 511 19.36 22.49 6.00
CA ASN A 511 18.96 22.62 4.61
C ASN A 511 17.63 21.91 4.33
N TYR A 512 16.83 22.50 3.44
CA TYR A 512 15.65 21.84 2.91
C TYR A 512 16.01 20.95 1.74
N GLY A 513 15.24 19.89 1.57
CA GLY A 513 15.30 19.12 0.33
C GLY A 513 16.57 18.29 0.19
N GLY A 514 17.31 18.04 1.27
CA GLY A 514 18.47 17.17 1.26
C GLY A 514 18.11 15.68 1.18
N ILE A 515 19.13 14.81 1.13
CA ILE A 515 18.90 13.36 1.20
C ILE A 515 18.70 13.01 2.67
N PRO A 516 17.52 12.56 3.10
CA PRO A 516 17.26 12.33 4.52
C PRO A 516 18.12 11.18 5.04
N MET A 517 18.59 11.33 6.28
CA MET A 517 19.27 10.32 7.08
C MET A 517 18.74 10.42 8.52
N VAL A 518 17.71 9.62 8.84
CA VAL A 518 16.99 9.72 10.11
C VAL A 518 16.47 8.37 10.58
N SER A 519 16.61 8.14 11.89
CA SER A 519 16.00 7.04 12.63
C SER A 519 14.79 7.56 13.41
N VAL A 520 13.67 6.85 13.36
CA VAL A 520 12.40 7.18 14.03
C VAL A 520 12.16 6.21 15.19
N TRP A 521 11.88 6.76 16.36
CA TRP A 521 11.69 6.01 17.59
C TRP A 521 10.38 6.35 18.29
N LEU A 522 9.80 5.36 18.97
CA LEU A 522 8.61 5.52 19.81
C LEU A 522 8.87 5.13 21.26
N LYS A 523 8.24 5.83 22.20
CA LYS A 523 8.35 5.56 23.64
C LYS A 523 7.02 5.72 24.36
#